data_AF-A0A7C3QCK8-F1
#
_entry.id   AF-A0A7C3QCK8-F1
#
_cell.length_a   1.000
_cell.length_b   1.000
_cell.length_c   1.000
_cell.angle_alpha   90.00
_cell.angle_beta   90.00
_cell.angle_gamma   90.00
#
_symmetry.space_group_name_H-M   'P 1'
#
loop_
_entity.id
_entity.type
_entity.pdbx_description
1 polymer ?
#
loop_
_entity_poly.entity_id
_entity_poly.type
_entity_poly.pdbx_seq_one_letter_code
_entity_poly.pdbx_strand_id
1 'polypeptide(L)'
;MAVLLHKDRLLSLATGGIVTLAAIPLLFVAYTSLQLNASEWAGLWSSRMPDLLWNTFLLVMLVAAGCLVLGVSAAWLIARRQFPGRTAALWLMVLPLTIPTYVFAYVYTSLLESHGWLGRLWQGLFGEGVPVPDLYNAVGVALILSLSGFSYVFLMSYAAMRRSNPHLEEAARIQGATSREVFWRITLPLLRPAIAAGLAVVTL
;
A
#
# COMPACT_ATOMS: atom_id res chain seq x y z
N MET A 1 -36.37 -26.67 15.60
CA MET A 1 -34.98 -26.99 16.03
C MET A 1 -34.19 -27.76 14.96
N ALA A 2 -34.66 -28.92 14.48
CA ALA A 2 -33.91 -29.76 13.51
C ALA A 2 -33.64 -29.12 12.12
N VAL A 3 -34.56 -28.30 11.61
CA VAL A 3 -34.40 -27.61 10.31
C VAL A 3 -33.29 -26.55 10.34
N LEU A 4 -33.11 -25.87 11.48
CA LEU A 4 -32.04 -24.88 11.66
C LEU A 4 -30.67 -25.56 11.67
N LEU A 5 -30.54 -26.67 12.40
CA LEU A 5 -29.30 -27.47 12.47
C LEU A 5 -28.86 -28.05 11.12
N HIS A 6 -29.79 -28.37 10.22
CA HIS A 6 -29.45 -28.86 8.87
C HIS A 6 -28.99 -27.74 7.94
N LYS A 7 -29.62 -26.56 8.03
CA LYS A 7 -29.20 -25.36 7.28
C LYS A 7 -27.81 -24.90 7.70
N ASP A 8 -27.50 -24.93 9.00
CA ASP A 8 -26.18 -24.56 9.53
C ASP A 8 -25.09 -25.54 9.08
N ARG A 9 -25.40 -26.84 8.96
CA ARG A 9 -24.49 -27.86 8.40
C ARG A 9 -24.23 -27.69 6.91
N LEU A 10 -25.26 -27.34 6.12
CA LEU A 10 -25.09 -27.08 4.69
C LEU A 10 -24.24 -25.83 4.46
N LEU A 11 -24.46 -24.78 5.25
CA LEU A 11 -23.64 -23.56 5.20
C LEU A 11 -22.19 -23.83 5.59
N SER A 12 -21.94 -24.62 6.65
CA SER A 12 -20.56 -24.93 7.04
C SER A 12 -19.82 -25.78 6.01
N LEU A 13 -20.50 -26.75 5.38
CA LEU A 13 -19.94 -27.54 4.28
C LEU A 13 -19.67 -26.68 3.04
N ALA A 14 -20.57 -25.77 2.68
CA ALA A 14 -20.37 -24.84 1.57
C ALA A 14 -19.19 -23.89 1.84
N THR A 15 -19.09 -23.35 3.06
CA THR A 15 -17.94 -22.54 3.48
C THR A 15 -16.65 -23.33 3.41
N GLY A 16 -16.63 -24.58 3.91
CA GLY A 16 -15.49 -25.47 3.82
C GLY A 16 -15.05 -25.70 2.37
N GLY A 17 -15.99 -26.02 1.47
CA GLY A 17 -15.71 -26.22 0.05
C GLY A 17 -15.12 -24.99 -0.63
N ILE A 18 -15.64 -23.79 -0.34
CA ILE A 18 -15.12 -22.53 -0.88
C ILE A 18 -13.68 -22.29 -0.39
N VAL A 19 -13.42 -22.46 0.91
CA VAL A 19 -12.08 -22.28 1.48
C VAL A 19 -11.10 -23.27 0.87
N THR A 20 -11.49 -24.55 0.74
CA THR A 20 -10.64 -25.56 0.11
C THR A 20 -10.34 -25.20 -1.34
N LEU A 21 -11.36 -24.84 -2.13
CA LEU A 21 -11.20 -24.45 -3.54
C LEU A 21 -10.21 -23.28 -3.69
N ALA A 22 -10.33 -22.25 -2.84
CA ALA A 22 -9.43 -21.11 -2.81
C ALA A 22 -8.00 -21.49 -2.40
N ALA A 23 -7.84 -22.50 -1.53
CA ALA A 23 -6.56 -22.97 -1.04
C ALA A 23 -5.85 -23.95 -1.99
N ILE A 24 -6.51 -24.50 -3.02
CA ILE A 24 -5.93 -25.53 -3.91
C ILE A 24 -4.55 -25.14 -4.46
N PRO A 25 -4.31 -23.95 -5.03
CA PRO A 25 -3.00 -23.60 -5.57
C PRO A 25 -1.91 -23.59 -4.51
N LEU A 26 -2.22 -23.12 -3.30
CA LEU A 26 -1.27 -23.10 -2.18
C LEU A 26 -0.97 -24.52 -1.67
N LEU A 27 -2.01 -25.36 -1.55
CA LEU A 27 -1.86 -26.77 -1.20
C LEU A 27 -1.03 -27.51 -2.25
N PHE A 28 -1.23 -27.21 -3.53
CA PHE A 28 -0.44 -27.79 -4.62
C PHE A 28 1.03 -27.40 -4.53
N VAL A 29 1.35 -26.12 -4.30
CA VAL A 29 2.73 -25.65 -4.10
C VAL A 29 3.37 -26.30 -2.87
N ALA A 30 2.64 -26.42 -1.77
CA ALA A 30 3.14 -27.11 -0.57
C ALA A 30 3.40 -28.60 -0.86
N TYR A 31 2.48 -29.27 -1.56
CA TYR A 31 2.60 -30.67 -1.92
C TYR A 31 3.80 -30.94 -2.85
N THR A 32 4.03 -30.08 -3.85
CA THR A 32 5.17 -30.22 -4.76
C THR A 32 6.49 -29.90 -4.06
N SER A 33 6.50 -28.91 -3.16
CA SER A 33 7.68 -28.55 -2.37
C SER A 33 8.16 -29.70 -1.46
N LEU A 34 7.23 -30.50 -0.92
CA LEU A 34 7.56 -31.69 -0.10
C LEU A 34 8.14 -32.86 -0.90
N GLN A 35 8.01 -32.86 -2.22
CA GLN A 35 8.56 -33.91 -3.09
C GLN A 35 9.98 -33.62 -3.58
N LEU A 36 10.53 -32.44 -3.27
CA LEU A 36 11.86 -32.04 -3.70
C LEU A 36 12.96 -32.67 -2.85
N ASN A 37 13.99 -33.18 -3.50
CA ASN A 37 15.20 -33.71 -2.89
C ASN A 37 16.18 -32.58 -2.52
N ALA A 38 17.20 -32.89 -1.73
CA ALA A 38 18.19 -31.91 -1.27
C ALA A 38 18.94 -31.21 -2.42
N SER A 39 19.23 -31.91 -3.53
CA SER A 39 19.89 -31.33 -4.70
C SER A 39 18.99 -30.35 -5.46
N GLU A 40 17.68 -30.62 -5.53
CA GLU A 40 16.70 -29.75 -6.17
C GLU A 40 16.49 -28.47 -5.34
N TRP A 41 16.40 -28.62 -4.01
CA TRP A 41 16.40 -27.49 -3.06
C TRP A 41 17.68 -26.64 -3.17
N ALA A 42 18.85 -27.27 -3.24
CA ALA A 42 20.11 -26.56 -3.44
C ALA A 42 20.15 -25.83 -4.79
N GLY A 43 19.62 -26.45 -5.84
CA GLY A 43 19.46 -25.85 -7.16
C GLY A 43 18.63 -24.57 -7.10
N LEU A 44 17.49 -24.60 -6.42
CA LEU A 44 16.64 -23.42 -6.21
C LEU A 44 17.40 -22.29 -5.50
N TRP A 45 18.13 -22.60 -4.42
CA TRP A 45 18.87 -21.59 -3.66
C TRP A 45 20.10 -21.04 -4.40
N SER A 46 20.68 -21.81 -5.33
CA SER A 46 21.76 -21.34 -6.21
C SER A 46 21.27 -20.60 -7.45
N SER A 47 19.95 -20.57 -7.70
CA SER A 47 19.33 -19.96 -8.87
C SER A 47 18.97 -18.48 -8.62
N ARG A 48 17.95 -17.95 -9.34
CA ARG A 48 17.47 -16.57 -9.17
C ARG A 48 16.65 -16.34 -7.89
N MET A 49 16.31 -17.37 -7.10
CA MET A 49 15.46 -17.20 -5.92
C MET A 49 16.02 -16.20 -4.90
N PRO A 50 17.31 -16.22 -4.50
CA PRO A 50 17.84 -15.24 -3.55
C PRO A 50 17.71 -13.81 -4.05
N ASP A 51 18.02 -13.58 -5.33
CA ASP A 51 17.89 -12.26 -5.95
C ASP A 51 16.43 -11.79 -5.99
N LEU A 52 15.49 -12.68 -6.30
CA LEU A 52 14.06 -12.37 -6.28
C LEU A 52 13.58 -12.03 -4.87
N LEU A 53 13.97 -12.81 -3.86
CA LEU A 53 13.62 -12.54 -2.47
C LEU A 53 14.17 -11.19 -2.00
N TRP A 54 15.41 -10.87 -2.37
CA TRP A 54 16.04 -9.61 -2.04
C TRP A 54 15.34 -8.42 -2.72
N ASN A 55 15.05 -8.55 -4.02
CA ASN A 55 14.32 -7.53 -4.77
C ASN A 55 12.91 -7.30 -4.20
N THR A 56 12.19 -8.36 -3.86
CA THR A 56 10.87 -8.26 -3.22
C THR A 56 10.97 -7.60 -1.86
N PHE A 57 11.94 -7.98 -1.02
CA PHE A 57 12.16 -7.35 0.28
C PHE A 57 12.44 -5.84 0.14
N LEU A 58 13.34 -5.45 -0.76
CA LEU A 58 13.63 -4.05 -1.03
C LEU A 58 12.39 -3.29 -1.52
N LEU A 59 11.63 -3.87 -2.46
CA LEU A 59 10.40 -3.27 -2.95
C LEU A 59 9.37 -3.09 -1.83
N VAL A 60 9.15 -4.11 -0.99
CA VAL A 60 8.23 -4.03 0.15
C VAL A 60 8.62 -2.88 1.09
N MET A 61 9.91 -2.74 1.41
CA MET A 61 10.39 -1.65 2.28
C MET A 61 10.19 -0.27 1.67
N LEU A 62 10.54 -0.10 0.39
CA LEU A 62 10.40 1.18 -0.32
C LEU A 62 8.92 1.56 -0.50
N VAL A 63 8.07 0.60 -0.87
CA VAL A 63 6.63 0.82 -1.03
C VAL A 63 5.97 1.11 0.30
N ALA A 64 6.31 0.39 1.37
CA ALA A 64 5.81 0.66 2.71
C ALA A 64 6.17 2.09 3.16
N ALA A 65 7.41 2.52 2.94
CA ALA A 65 7.85 3.87 3.25
C ALA A 65 7.09 4.93 2.43
N GLY A 66 6.95 4.72 1.12
CA GLY A 66 6.22 5.63 0.24
C GLY A 66 4.73 5.75 0.62
N CYS A 67 4.06 4.61 0.83
CA CYS A 67 2.68 4.56 1.29
C CYS A 67 2.46 5.18 2.67
N LEU A 68 3.39 4.97 3.61
CA LEU A 68 3.34 5.59 4.92
C LEU A 68 3.44 7.11 4.80
N VAL A 69 4.43 7.62 4.05
CA VAL A 69 4.64 9.07 3.88
C VAL A 69 3.43 9.70 3.20
N LEU A 70 3.00 9.17 2.04
CA LEU A 70 1.89 9.73 1.27
C LEU A 70 0.55 9.57 2.01
N GLY A 71 0.25 8.36 2.49
CA GLY A 71 -1.03 8.03 3.11
C GLY A 71 -1.26 8.74 4.44
N VAL A 72 -0.25 8.75 5.33
CA VAL A 72 -0.38 9.38 6.66
C VAL A 72 -0.39 10.89 6.54
N SER A 73 0.45 11.48 5.69
CA SER A 73 0.48 12.95 5.52
C SER A 73 -0.83 13.46 4.90
N ALA A 74 -1.34 12.80 3.86
CA ALA A 74 -2.62 13.13 3.25
C ALA A 74 -3.78 12.96 4.24
N ALA A 75 -3.80 11.85 5.00
CA ALA A 75 -4.80 11.63 6.04
C ALA A 75 -4.74 12.75 7.09
N TRP A 76 -3.54 13.11 7.53
CA TRP A 76 -3.34 14.15 8.53
C TRP A 76 -3.88 15.51 8.08
N LEU A 77 -3.46 15.96 6.89
CA LEU A 77 -3.89 17.22 6.29
C LEU A 77 -5.41 17.25 6.07
N ILE A 78 -5.98 16.20 5.47
CA ILE A 78 -7.39 16.19 5.08
C ILE A 78 -8.31 16.02 6.28
N ALA A 79 -7.93 15.29 7.34
CA ALA A 79 -8.80 15.15 8.51
C ALA A 79 -8.73 16.34 9.48
N ARG A 80 -7.58 17.04 9.61
CA ARG A 80 -7.42 18.14 10.59
C ARG A 80 -7.52 19.54 10.02
N ARG A 81 -7.39 19.74 8.70
CA ARG A 81 -7.54 21.07 8.07
C ARG A 81 -8.91 21.23 7.41
N GLN A 82 -9.47 22.43 7.51
CA GLN A 82 -10.59 22.87 6.70
C GLN A 82 -10.05 23.71 5.54
N PHE A 83 -10.41 23.37 4.31
CA PHE A 83 -9.98 24.09 3.11
C PHE A 83 -11.00 23.87 1.98
N PRO A 84 -11.13 24.81 1.02
CA PRO A 84 -12.01 24.65 -0.13
C PRO A 84 -11.57 23.45 -0.99
N GLY A 85 -12.53 22.62 -1.43
CA GLY A 85 -12.23 21.42 -2.22
C GLY A 85 -11.86 20.17 -1.42
N ARG A 86 -11.97 20.18 -0.08
CA ARG A 86 -11.68 19.02 0.78
C ARG A 86 -12.40 17.74 0.35
N THR A 87 -13.65 17.84 -0.09
CA THR A 87 -14.42 16.68 -0.58
C THR A 87 -13.78 16.11 -1.84
N ALA A 88 -13.39 16.95 -2.80
CA ALA A 88 -12.68 16.50 -3.99
C ALA A 88 -11.33 15.86 -3.63
N ALA A 89 -10.59 16.44 -2.68
CA ALA A 89 -9.34 15.85 -2.19
C ALA A 89 -9.57 14.44 -1.62
N LEU A 90 -10.64 14.21 -0.85
CA LEU A 90 -11.00 12.87 -0.36
C LEU A 90 -11.20 11.89 -1.52
N TRP A 91 -11.97 12.27 -2.54
CA TRP A 91 -12.21 11.42 -3.71
C TRP A 91 -10.92 11.12 -4.48
N LEU A 92 -10.08 12.13 -4.70
CA LEU A 92 -8.80 11.98 -5.39
C LEU A 92 -7.84 11.04 -4.66
N MET A 93 -7.85 11.02 -3.33
CA MET A 93 -7.02 10.08 -2.56
C MET A 93 -7.51 8.63 -2.64
N VAL A 94 -8.78 8.40 -2.99
CA VAL A 94 -9.38 7.05 -3.12
C VAL A 94 -9.36 6.56 -4.57
N LEU A 95 -9.37 7.47 -5.54
CA LEU A 95 -9.39 7.17 -6.97
C LEU A 95 -8.31 6.18 -7.44
N PRO A 96 -7.07 6.18 -6.92
CA PRO A 96 -6.07 5.18 -7.31
C PRO A 96 -6.53 3.73 -7.14
N LEU A 97 -7.43 3.44 -6.19
CA LEU A 97 -7.93 2.09 -5.94
C LEU A 97 -8.78 1.52 -7.08
N THR A 98 -9.30 2.37 -7.97
CA THR A 98 -10.14 1.92 -9.09
C THR A 98 -9.34 1.59 -10.34
N ILE A 99 -8.06 1.99 -10.38
CA ILE A 99 -7.19 1.83 -11.53
C ILE A 99 -6.29 0.62 -11.29
N PRO A 100 -6.30 -0.39 -12.18
CA PRO A 100 -5.37 -1.50 -12.07
C PRO A 100 -3.91 -1.03 -12.05
N THR A 101 -3.08 -1.63 -11.20
CA THR A 101 -1.68 -1.20 -11.01
C THR A 101 -0.86 -1.21 -12.29
N TYR A 102 -1.12 -2.14 -13.22
CA TYR A 102 -0.44 -2.16 -14.52
C TYR A 102 -0.82 -0.94 -15.39
N VAL A 103 -2.06 -0.45 -15.29
CA VAL A 103 -2.51 0.78 -15.99
C VAL A 103 -1.79 1.98 -15.40
N PHE A 104 -1.64 2.03 -14.07
CA PHE A 104 -0.81 3.03 -13.40
C PHE A 104 0.61 3.06 -13.96
N ALA A 105 1.27 1.89 -14.01
CA ALA A 105 2.62 1.78 -14.56
C ALA A 105 2.68 2.30 -15.99
N TYR A 106 1.79 1.81 -16.86
CA TYR A 106 1.73 2.21 -18.27
C TYR A 106 1.55 3.72 -18.44
N VAL A 107 0.58 4.31 -17.73
CA VAL A 107 0.32 5.75 -17.79
C VAL A 107 1.58 6.50 -17.38
N TYR A 108 2.13 6.26 -16.19
CA TYR A 108 3.31 7.02 -15.75
C TYR A 108 4.53 6.83 -16.64
N THR A 109 4.76 5.63 -17.18
CA THR A 109 5.84 5.41 -18.16
C THR A 109 5.61 6.25 -19.41
N SER A 110 4.41 6.25 -19.99
CA SER A 110 4.11 7.02 -21.20
C SER A 110 4.11 8.54 -20.96
N LEU A 111 3.74 8.98 -19.76
CA LEU A 111 3.84 10.40 -19.38
C LEU A 111 5.31 10.85 -19.27
N LEU A 112 6.18 9.97 -18.80
CA LEU A 112 7.60 10.23 -18.52
C LEU A 112 8.53 9.95 -19.72
N GLU A 113 8.05 9.35 -20.80
CA GLU A 113 8.79 9.29 -22.07
C GLU A 113 9.19 10.69 -22.54
N SER A 114 10.28 10.81 -23.32
CA SER A 114 10.77 12.10 -23.85
C SER A 114 9.70 12.90 -24.61
N HIS A 115 8.78 12.22 -25.28
CA HIS A 115 7.65 12.83 -25.99
C HIS A 115 6.41 12.98 -25.11
N GLY A 116 6.40 12.41 -23.91
CA GLY A 116 5.34 12.55 -22.92
C GLY A 116 5.36 13.95 -22.29
N TRP A 117 4.22 14.37 -21.72
CA TRP A 117 4.12 15.70 -21.11
C TRP A 117 5.09 15.89 -19.93
N LEU A 118 5.28 14.85 -19.11
CA LEU A 118 6.16 14.87 -17.95
C LEU A 118 7.63 14.82 -18.38
N GLY A 119 7.96 14.05 -19.43
CA GLY A 119 9.29 14.05 -20.02
C GLY A 119 9.67 15.39 -20.67
N ARG A 120 8.74 16.04 -21.38
CA ARG A 120 8.96 17.42 -21.88
C ARG A 120 9.16 18.43 -20.75
N LEU A 121 8.36 18.32 -19.68
CA LEU A 121 8.54 19.17 -18.49
C LEU A 121 9.93 18.93 -17.87
N TRP A 122 10.38 17.68 -17.75
CA TRP A 122 11.70 17.33 -17.26
C TRP A 122 12.81 17.97 -18.09
N GLN A 123 12.75 17.83 -19.42
CA GLN A 123 13.72 18.45 -20.32
C GLN A 123 13.67 19.99 -20.27
N GLY A 124 12.49 20.58 -20.11
CA GLY A 124 12.36 22.03 -19.95
C GLY A 124 12.97 22.57 -18.65
N LEU A 125 12.97 21.77 -17.58
CA LEU A 125 13.53 22.14 -16.28
C LEU A 125 15.03 21.87 -16.16
N PHE A 126 15.51 20.76 -16.73
CA PHE A 126 16.88 20.28 -16.56
C PHE A 126 17.77 20.42 -17.81
N GLY A 127 17.17 20.72 -18.97
CA GLY A 127 17.86 20.91 -20.24
C GLY A 127 17.56 19.81 -21.27
N GLU A 128 17.56 20.20 -22.55
CA GLU A 128 17.46 19.28 -23.67
C GLU A 128 18.70 18.36 -23.69
N GLY A 129 18.49 17.04 -23.60
CA GLY A 129 19.55 16.04 -23.55
C GLY A 129 19.80 15.40 -22.18
N VAL A 130 19.19 15.91 -21.10
CA VAL A 130 19.19 15.20 -19.82
C VAL A 130 18.30 13.95 -19.93
N PRO A 131 18.82 12.75 -19.63
CA PRO A 131 18.03 11.52 -19.71
C PRO A 131 16.87 11.61 -18.71
N VAL A 132 15.68 11.30 -19.19
CA VAL A 132 14.47 11.30 -18.36
C VAL A 132 14.55 10.11 -17.38
N PRO A 133 14.04 10.23 -16.14
CA PRO A 133 14.18 9.16 -15.16
C PRO A 133 13.55 7.85 -15.66
N ASP A 134 14.30 6.77 -15.56
CA ASP A 134 13.79 5.45 -15.90
C ASP A 134 12.90 4.93 -14.76
N LEU A 135 11.72 4.40 -15.11
CA LEU A 135 10.83 3.75 -14.16
C LEU A 135 11.02 2.22 -14.09
N TYR A 136 11.78 1.63 -15.02
CA TYR A 136 12.08 0.20 -15.07
C TYR A 136 13.22 -0.22 -14.11
N ASN A 137 13.24 0.38 -12.92
CA ASN A 137 14.15 0.04 -11.84
C ASN A 137 13.42 -0.02 -10.49
N ALA A 138 14.10 -0.49 -9.44
CA ALA A 138 13.48 -0.68 -8.12
C ALA A 138 12.83 0.59 -7.55
N VAL A 139 13.43 1.76 -7.76
CA VAL A 139 12.90 3.04 -7.26
C VAL A 139 11.66 3.46 -8.04
N GLY A 140 11.71 3.34 -9.37
CA GLY A 140 10.57 3.62 -10.25
C GLY A 140 9.37 2.72 -9.95
N VAL A 141 9.60 1.41 -9.85
CA VAL A 141 8.56 0.44 -9.48
C VAL A 141 8.00 0.76 -8.09
N ALA A 142 8.86 1.03 -7.10
CA ALA A 142 8.41 1.38 -5.76
C ALA A 142 7.58 2.68 -5.74
N LEU A 143 7.92 3.68 -6.56
CA LEU A 143 7.15 4.91 -6.70
C LEU A 143 5.74 4.63 -7.25
N ILE A 144 5.62 3.86 -8.34
CA ILE A 144 4.32 3.52 -8.95
C ILE A 144 3.47 2.68 -8.00
N LEU A 145 4.06 1.67 -7.37
CA LEU A 145 3.38 0.85 -6.37
C LEU A 145 2.94 1.69 -5.16
N SER A 146 3.76 2.66 -4.73
CA SER A 146 3.38 3.59 -3.66
C SER A 146 2.21 4.48 -4.06
N LEU A 147 2.23 5.04 -5.27
CA LEU A 147 1.17 5.92 -5.79
C LEU A 147 -0.15 5.19 -6.02
N SER A 148 -0.10 3.90 -6.35
CA SER A 148 -1.31 3.07 -6.44
C SER A 148 -1.80 2.58 -5.06
N GLY A 149 -0.88 2.25 -4.16
CA GLY A 149 -1.18 1.59 -2.88
C GLY A 149 -1.41 2.53 -1.69
N PHE A 150 -0.93 3.78 -1.71
CA PHE A 150 -1.01 4.66 -0.54
C PHE A 150 -2.44 4.93 -0.08
N SER A 151 -3.42 4.82 -0.98
CA SER A 151 -4.84 5.00 -0.71
C SER A 151 -5.37 4.07 0.39
N TYR A 152 -4.82 2.84 0.52
CA TYR A 152 -5.17 1.93 1.61
C TYR A 152 -4.73 2.47 2.97
N VAL A 153 -3.47 2.93 3.08
CA VAL A 153 -2.93 3.55 4.30
C VAL A 153 -3.66 4.85 4.61
N PHE A 154 -3.96 5.65 3.59
CA PHE A 154 -4.73 6.88 3.70
C PHE A 154 -6.10 6.63 4.32
N LEU A 155 -6.89 5.70 3.77
CA LEU A 155 -8.25 5.41 4.23
C LEU A 155 -8.27 4.95 5.69
N MET A 156 -7.39 4.01 6.05
CA MET A 156 -7.31 3.50 7.42
C MET A 156 -6.89 4.59 8.41
N SER A 157 -5.86 5.37 8.06
CA SER A 157 -5.37 6.48 8.88
C SER A 157 -6.40 7.59 9.01
N TYR A 158 -7.05 7.97 7.92
CA TYR A 158 -8.09 9.01 7.90
C TYR A 158 -9.29 8.60 8.75
N ALA A 159 -9.78 7.37 8.61
CA ALA A 159 -10.89 6.86 9.41
C ALA A 159 -10.56 6.81 10.91
N ALA A 160 -9.35 6.36 11.26
CA ALA A 160 -8.88 6.37 12.65
C ALA A 160 -8.78 7.79 13.21
N MET A 161 -8.24 8.73 12.44
CA MET A 161 -8.08 10.12 12.89
C MET A 161 -9.41 10.87 12.97
N ARG A 162 -10.42 10.48 12.18
CA ARG A 162 -11.80 10.97 12.31
C ARG A 162 -12.49 10.46 13.58
N ARG A 163 -12.13 9.26 14.06
CA ARG A 163 -12.68 8.66 15.29
C ARG A 163 -11.94 9.09 16.55
N SER A 164 -10.68 9.49 16.44
CA SER A 164 -9.89 9.95 17.59
C SER A 164 -10.46 11.23 18.21
N ASN A 165 -10.39 11.33 19.54
CA ASN A 165 -10.83 12.51 20.28
C ASN A 165 -9.87 13.70 20.06
N PRO A 166 -10.32 14.83 19.46
CA PRO A 166 -9.47 16.00 19.23
C PRO A 166 -9.02 16.69 20.53
N HIS A 167 -9.71 16.48 21.66
CA HIS A 167 -9.38 17.13 22.93
C HIS A 167 -7.97 16.81 23.43
N LEU A 168 -7.41 15.63 23.08
CA LEU A 168 -6.02 15.30 23.43
C LEU A 168 -5.01 16.20 22.70
N GLU A 169 -5.29 16.51 21.43
CA GLU A 169 -4.46 17.41 20.63
C GLU A 169 -4.62 18.86 21.11
N GLU A 170 -5.84 19.27 21.47
CA GLU A 170 -6.14 20.61 21.99
C GLU A 170 -5.52 20.86 23.37
N ALA A 171 -5.63 19.89 24.30
CA ALA A 171 -5.00 19.98 25.62
C ALA A 171 -3.48 20.13 25.52
N ALA A 172 -2.85 19.41 24.61
CA ALA A 172 -1.41 19.54 24.37
C ALA A 172 -1.03 20.92 23.81
N ARG A 173 -1.84 21.49 22.90
CA ARG A 173 -1.63 22.87 22.41
C ARG A 173 -1.79 23.91 23.50
N ILE A 174 -2.76 23.76 24.41
CA ILE A 174 -2.94 24.66 25.56
C ILE A 174 -1.70 24.63 26.47
N GLN A 175 -1.08 23.47 26.62
CA GLN A 175 0.18 23.30 27.36
C GLN A 175 1.44 23.76 26.59
N GLY A 176 1.26 24.46 25.46
CA GLY A 176 2.35 25.03 24.67
C GLY A 176 2.98 24.10 23.64
N ALA A 177 2.44 22.89 23.41
CA ALA A 177 2.97 21.99 22.38
C ALA A 177 2.72 22.54 20.97
N THR A 178 3.77 22.54 20.15
CA THR A 178 3.70 22.88 18.74
C THR A 178 2.92 21.83 17.93
N SER A 179 2.44 22.20 16.75
CA SER A 179 1.75 21.25 15.85
C SER A 179 2.60 20.01 15.51
N ARG A 180 3.93 20.19 15.41
CA ARG A 180 4.87 19.10 15.16
C ARG A 180 4.92 18.15 16.37
N GLU A 181 5.02 18.69 17.58
CA GLU A 181 5.03 17.86 18.79
C GLU A 181 3.72 17.10 18.98
N VAL A 182 2.58 17.76 18.77
CA VAL A 182 1.26 17.11 18.82
C VAL A 182 1.20 15.96 17.82
N PHE A 183 1.66 16.17 16.58
CA PHE A 183 1.67 15.11 15.57
C PHE A 183 2.54 13.91 16.00
N TRP A 184 3.80 14.14 16.37
CA TRP A 184 4.73 13.05 16.66
C TRP A 184 4.48 12.35 18.00
N ARG A 185 3.98 13.08 19.02
CA ARG A 185 3.81 12.56 20.39
C ARG A 185 2.40 12.05 20.68
N ILE A 186 1.39 12.52 19.93
CA ILE A 186 -0.02 12.18 20.21
C ILE A 186 -0.65 11.53 18.99
N THR A 187 -0.74 12.26 17.87
CA THR A 187 -1.49 11.80 16.69
C THR A 187 -0.88 10.55 16.08
N LEU A 188 0.43 10.54 15.77
CA LEU A 188 1.08 9.42 15.10
C LEU A 188 1.06 8.14 15.95
N PRO A 189 1.39 8.15 17.26
CA PRO A 189 1.25 6.98 18.12
C PRO A 189 -0.18 6.41 18.16
N LEU A 190 -1.19 7.29 18.22
CA LEU A 190 -2.60 6.90 18.21
C LEU A 190 -3.01 6.23 16.89
N LEU A 191 -2.40 6.63 15.77
CA LEU A 191 -2.69 6.08 14.45
C LEU A 191 -1.94 4.78 14.14
N ARG A 192 -0.92 4.39 14.92
CA ARG A 192 -0.07 3.22 14.64
C ARG A 192 -0.85 1.94 14.29
N PRO A 193 -1.92 1.55 15.01
CA PRO A 193 -2.66 0.33 14.67
C PRO A 193 -3.35 0.41 13.30
N ALA A 194 -3.88 1.58 12.96
CA ALA A 194 -4.54 1.81 11.67
C ALA A 194 -3.53 1.89 10.52
N ILE A 195 -2.37 2.50 10.77
CA ILE A 195 -1.25 2.54 9.81
C ILE A 195 -0.73 1.13 9.55
N ALA A 196 -0.53 0.32 10.60
CA ALA A 196 -0.09 -1.07 10.47
C ALA A 196 -1.08 -1.91 9.67
N ALA A 197 -2.39 -1.76 9.93
CA ALA A 197 -3.42 -2.44 9.14
C ALA A 197 -3.41 -2.02 7.67
N GLY A 198 -3.27 -0.72 7.39
CA GLY A 198 -3.17 -0.21 6.02
C GLY A 198 -1.91 -0.68 5.30
N LEU A 199 -0.77 -0.72 5.98
CA LEU A 199 0.48 -1.23 5.43
C LEU A 199 0.41 -2.73 5.16
N ALA A 200 -0.16 -3.50 6.08
CA ALA A 200 -0.34 -4.95 5.90
C ALA A 200 -1.10 -5.28 4.61
N VAL A 201 -2.14 -4.51 4.25
CA VAL A 201 -2.89 -4.70 3.00
C VAL A 201 -2.05 -4.43 1.75
N VAL A 202 -1.04 -3.55 1.85
CA VAL A 202 -0.21 -3.17 0.69
C VAL A 202 1.01 -4.07 0.55
N THR A 203 1.55 -4.59 1.65
CA THR A 203 2.83 -5.32 1.66
C THR A 203 2.69 -6.84 1.73
N LEU A 204 1.52 -7.37 2.11
CA LEU A 204 1.24 -8.81 2.21
C LEU A 204 0.38 -9.27 1.04
#